data_AF-A0A1U8Q9N3-F1
#
_entry.id   AF-A0A1U8Q9N3-F1
#
_cell.length_a   1.000
_cell.length_b   1.000
_cell.length_c   1.000
_cell.angle_alpha   90.00
_cell.angle_beta   90.00
_cell.angle_gamma   90.00
#
_symmetry.space_group_name_H-M   'P 1'
#
loop_
_entity.id
_entity.type
_entity.pdbx_description
1 polymer ?
#
loop_
_entity_poly.entity_id
_entity_poly.type
_entity_poly.pdbx_seq_one_letter_code
_entity_poly.pdbx_strand_id
1 'polypeptide(L)'
;MQKQALRKRKSPIASVVEDALEAADFREYSLQTQESLRCWNPDSLGFNLTENVLCHICTKERPGAVLVFMTGWDGINALREQLQAHPLLGDPSRVLLLACHGSMASSEQRLIFEKPEDGIRKIVLATNIAETSITIDDVVFVVDCGKVKETSYDALNNTLTNNFSSVPTT
;
A
#
# COMPACT_ATOMS: atom_id res chain seq x y z
N MET A 1 13.20 -22.19 -35.34
CA MET A 1 13.19 -20.81 -34.80
C MET A 1 12.73 -20.88 -33.35
N GLN A 2 13.64 -20.73 -32.38
CA GLN A 2 13.30 -20.70 -30.96
C GLN A 2 12.72 -19.32 -30.61
N LYS A 3 11.51 -19.29 -30.06
CA LYS A 3 10.94 -18.08 -29.44
C LYS A 3 11.69 -17.84 -28.13
N GLN A 4 12.64 -16.92 -28.14
CA GLN A 4 13.24 -16.38 -26.93
C GLN A 4 12.14 -15.57 -26.22
N ALA A 5 11.60 -16.11 -25.13
CA ALA A 5 10.75 -15.34 -24.24
C ALA A 5 11.58 -14.16 -23.71
N LEU A 6 11.11 -12.92 -23.91
CA LEU A 6 11.73 -11.75 -23.31
C LEU A 6 11.73 -11.95 -21.78
N ARG A 7 12.89 -12.32 -21.21
CA ARG A 7 13.10 -12.20 -19.77
C ARG A 7 13.06 -10.71 -19.46
N LYS A 8 11.96 -10.22 -18.89
CA LYS A 8 11.91 -8.90 -18.25
C LYS A 8 13.12 -8.82 -17.32
N ARG A 9 14.00 -7.82 -17.51
CA ARG A 9 15.11 -7.56 -16.58
C ARG A 9 14.47 -7.29 -15.21
N LYS A 10 14.86 -8.08 -14.19
CA LYS A 10 14.41 -7.87 -12.81
C LYS A 10 14.75 -6.44 -12.40
N SER A 11 13.82 -5.79 -11.69
CA SER A 11 14.07 -4.45 -11.15
C SER A 11 15.17 -4.53 -10.07
N PRO A 12 15.94 -3.45 -9.84
CA PRO A 12 16.98 -3.43 -8.80
C PRO A 12 16.46 -3.84 -7.42
N ILE A 13 15.24 -3.41 -7.07
CA ILE A 13 14.59 -3.78 -5.80
C ILE A 13 14.29 -5.28 -5.71
N ALA A 14 13.88 -5.91 -6.81
CA ALA A 14 13.61 -7.34 -6.83
C ALA A 14 14.86 -8.15 -6.47
N SER A 15 16.02 -7.73 -6.99
CA SER A 15 17.31 -8.36 -6.65
C SER A 15 17.66 -8.18 -5.18
N VAL A 16 17.61 -6.94 -4.68
CA VAL A 16 17.99 -6.64 -3.28
C VAL A 16 17.10 -7.38 -2.28
N VAL A 17 15.79 -7.47 -2.55
CA VAL A 17 14.87 -8.17 -1.65
C VAL A 17 15.01 -9.68 -1.78
N GLU A 18 15.26 -10.23 -2.97
CA GLU A 18 15.59 -11.65 -3.12
C GLU A 18 16.83 -12.01 -2.29
N ASP A 19 17.91 -11.22 -2.39
CA ASP A 19 19.13 -11.43 -1.62
C ASP A 19 18.86 -11.36 -0.09
N ALA A 20 18.03 -10.40 0.34
CA ALA A 20 17.65 -10.27 1.75
C ALA A 20 16.77 -11.42 2.25
N LEU A 21 15.84 -11.91 1.42
CA LEU A 21 14.98 -13.05 1.74
C LEU A 21 15.77 -14.36 1.79
N GLU A 22 16.78 -14.53 0.94
CA GLU A 22 17.67 -15.69 0.96
C GLU A 22 18.60 -15.68 2.19
N ALA A 23 19.06 -14.50 2.61
CA ALA A 23 19.92 -14.35 3.78
C ALA A 23 19.19 -14.43 5.13
N ALA A 24 17.87 -14.21 5.14
CA ALA A 24 17.07 -14.16 6.36
C ALA A 24 16.68 -15.56 6.87
N ASP A 25 16.78 -15.75 8.18
CA ASP A 25 16.32 -16.96 8.86
C ASP A 25 14.89 -16.78 9.40
N PHE A 26 13.93 -17.45 8.76
CA PHE A 26 12.52 -17.38 9.15
C PHE A 26 12.04 -18.61 9.94
N ARG A 27 12.94 -19.48 10.42
CA ARG A 27 12.57 -20.76 11.07
C ARG A 27 11.73 -20.60 12.34
N GLU A 28 11.82 -19.45 13.00
CA GLU A 28 11.04 -19.15 14.21
C GLU A 28 9.60 -18.67 13.90
N TYR A 29 9.30 -18.33 12.63
CA TYR A 29 7.97 -17.91 12.21
C TYR A 29 7.10 -19.10 11.78
N SER A 30 5.78 -18.91 11.79
CA SER A 30 4.83 -19.91 11.32
C SER A 30 5.09 -20.31 9.86
N LEU A 31 4.73 -21.55 9.50
CA LEU A 31 4.88 -22.04 8.11
C LEU A 31 4.14 -21.12 7.12
N GLN A 32 2.96 -20.64 7.50
CA GLN A 32 2.16 -19.72 6.68
C GLN A 32 2.88 -18.38 6.45
N THR A 33 3.57 -17.84 7.47
CA THR A 33 4.39 -16.64 7.34
C THR A 33 5.58 -16.87 6.41
N GLN A 34 6.26 -18.01 6.55
CA GLN A 34 7.40 -18.37 5.69
C GLN A 34 6.97 -18.51 4.23
N GLU A 35 5.86 -19.19 3.95
CA GLU A 35 5.30 -19.30 2.60
C GLU A 35 4.84 -17.96 2.04
N SER A 36 4.22 -17.10 2.85
CA SER A 36 3.81 -15.75 2.43
C SER A 36 5.01 -14.90 2.01
N LEU A 37 6.12 -14.96 2.76
CA LEU A 37 7.35 -14.23 2.44
C LEU A 37 8.04 -14.78 1.20
N ARG A 38 8.02 -16.10 0.99
CA ARG A 38 8.56 -16.73 -0.23
C ARG A 38 7.79 -16.34 -1.50
N CYS A 39 6.49 -16.12 -1.37
CA CYS A 39 5.62 -15.69 -2.48
C CYS A 39 5.58 -14.17 -2.65
N TRP A 40 6.35 -13.41 -1.87
CA TRP A 40 6.37 -11.96 -1.95
C TRP A 40 6.84 -11.51 -3.35
N ASN A 41 6.09 -10.58 -3.95
CA ASN A 41 6.38 -10.08 -5.28
C ASN A 41 6.74 -8.57 -5.24
N PRO A 42 8.00 -8.21 -5.59
CA PRO A 42 8.48 -6.82 -5.61
C PRO A 42 7.74 -5.92 -6.60
N ASP A 43 7.09 -6.47 -7.61
CA ASP A 43 6.34 -5.69 -8.59
C ASP A 43 4.85 -5.50 -8.20
N SER A 44 4.40 -6.12 -7.10
CA SER A 44 3.00 -6.05 -6.63
C SER A 44 2.82 -5.07 -5.46
N LEU A 45 1.74 -4.29 -5.41
CA LEU A 45 1.53 -3.32 -4.31
C LEU A 45 1.24 -3.95 -2.93
N GLY A 46 1.06 -5.27 -2.85
CA GLY A 46 0.88 -5.95 -1.57
C GLY A 46 -0.48 -5.74 -0.90
N PHE A 47 -1.56 -5.53 -1.66
CA PHE A 47 -2.90 -5.23 -1.11
C PHE A 47 -3.39 -6.25 -0.07
N ASN A 48 -3.11 -7.54 -0.27
CA ASN A 48 -3.45 -8.58 0.70
C ASN A 48 -2.76 -8.36 2.05
N LEU A 49 -1.48 -7.97 2.03
CA LEU A 49 -0.76 -7.67 3.26
C LEU A 49 -1.35 -6.43 3.95
N THR A 50 -1.61 -5.37 3.17
CA THR A 50 -2.27 -4.16 3.69
C THR A 50 -3.61 -4.47 4.32
N GLU A 51 -4.48 -5.23 3.66
CA GLU A 51 -5.77 -5.66 4.20
C GLU A 51 -5.61 -6.46 5.50
N ASN A 52 -4.69 -7.44 5.54
CA ASN A 52 -4.44 -8.24 6.74
C ASN A 52 -3.94 -7.38 7.91
N VAL A 53 -3.05 -6.42 7.65
CA VAL A 53 -2.58 -5.46 8.66
C VAL A 53 -3.73 -4.58 9.15
N LEU A 54 -4.58 -4.08 8.25
CA LEU A 54 -5.76 -3.29 8.64
C LEU A 54 -6.73 -4.12 9.48
N CYS A 55 -6.98 -5.38 9.13
CA CYS A 55 -7.78 -6.31 9.93
C CYS A 55 -7.18 -6.52 11.32
N HIS A 56 -5.87 -6.74 11.42
CA HIS A 56 -5.19 -6.88 12.71
C HIS A 56 -5.35 -5.60 13.55
N ILE A 57 -5.07 -4.43 12.97
CA ILE A 57 -5.25 -3.14 13.65
C ILE A 57 -6.69 -2.99 14.14
N CYS A 58 -7.68 -3.19 13.26
CA CYS A 58 -9.12 -3.09 13.57
C CYS A 58 -9.61 -4.03 14.68
N THR A 59 -8.97 -5.18 14.88
CA THR A 59 -9.44 -6.20 15.82
C THR A 59 -8.61 -6.33 17.09
N LYS A 60 -7.33 -5.93 17.07
CA LYS A 60 -6.38 -6.19 18.15
C LYS A 60 -5.76 -4.93 18.75
N GLU A 61 -5.75 -3.82 18.03
CA GLU A 61 -5.01 -2.62 18.45
C GLU A 61 -5.92 -1.54 19.05
N ARG A 62 -5.30 -0.67 19.87
CA ARG A 62 -5.97 0.46 20.55
C ARG A 62 -6.70 1.40 19.57
N PRO A 63 -7.70 2.20 20.02
CA PRO A 63 -8.38 3.21 19.19
C PRO A 63 -7.43 4.19 18.49
N GLY A 64 -7.88 4.72 17.36
CA GLY A 64 -7.12 5.65 16.51
C GLY A 64 -7.36 5.41 15.03
N ALA A 65 -7.22 6.46 14.22
CA ALA A 65 -7.33 6.40 12.78
C ALA A 65 -6.06 5.78 12.15
N VAL A 66 -6.23 5.23 10.95
CA VAL A 66 -5.15 4.64 10.17
C VAL A 66 -4.94 5.45 8.90
N LEU A 67 -3.70 5.87 8.65
CA LEU A 67 -3.28 6.49 7.39
C LEU A 67 -2.52 5.45 6.56
N VAL A 68 -2.98 5.20 5.34
CA VAL A 68 -2.38 4.22 4.43
C VAL A 68 -1.78 4.95 3.22
N PHE A 69 -0.48 4.80 2.98
CA PHE A 69 0.18 5.39 1.82
C PHE A 69 0.23 4.42 0.64
N MET A 70 -0.26 4.89 -0.50
CA MET A 70 -0.33 4.20 -1.77
C MET A 70 0.36 5.00 -2.87
N THR A 71 0.81 4.33 -3.92
CA THR A 71 1.60 4.94 -5.01
C THR A 71 0.82 5.91 -5.91
N GLY A 72 -0.52 5.89 -5.88
CA GLY A 72 -1.34 6.64 -6.82
C GLY A 72 -2.84 6.34 -6.71
N TRP A 73 -3.64 7.10 -7.45
CA TRP A 73 -5.10 6.99 -7.46
C TRP A 73 -5.62 5.59 -7.83
N ASP A 74 -4.99 4.94 -8.82
CA ASP A 74 -5.38 3.58 -9.23
C ASP A 74 -5.19 2.58 -8.08
N GLY A 75 -4.07 2.71 -7.34
CA GLY A 75 -3.79 1.88 -6.16
C GLY A 75 -4.76 2.15 -5.01
N ILE A 76 -5.11 3.43 -4.79
CA ILE A 76 -6.12 3.82 -3.80
C ILE A 76 -7.47 3.18 -4.14
N ASN A 77 -7.95 3.30 -5.37
CA ASN A 77 -9.26 2.78 -5.76
C ASN A 77 -9.31 1.26 -5.71
N ALA A 78 -8.29 0.58 -6.23
CA ALA A 78 -8.23 -0.88 -6.22
C ALA A 78 -8.19 -1.43 -4.78
N LEU A 79 -7.38 -0.82 -3.90
CA LEU A 79 -7.37 -1.19 -2.49
C LEU A 79 -8.73 -0.89 -1.86
N ARG A 80 -9.33 0.30 -2.09
CA ARG A 80 -10.63 0.66 -1.54
C ARG A 80 -11.72 -0.35 -1.91
N GLU A 81 -11.78 -0.75 -3.18
CA GLU A 81 -12.73 -1.76 -3.65
C GLU A 81 -12.55 -3.10 -2.93
N GLN A 82 -11.30 -3.54 -2.77
CA GLN A 82 -10.97 -4.75 -2.02
C GLN A 82 -11.42 -4.65 -0.55
N LEU A 83 -11.10 -3.54 0.12
CA LEU A 83 -11.48 -3.32 1.52
C LEU A 83 -13.00 -3.23 1.71
N GLN A 84 -13.72 -2.62 0.76
CA GLN A 84 -15.18 -2.55 0.75
C GLN A 84 -15.84 -3.92 0.59
N ALA A 85 -15.19 -4.85 -0.10
CA ALA A 85 -15.66 -6.23 -0.21
C ALA A 85 -15.38 -7.08 1.05
N HIS A 86 -14.48 -6.63 1.93
CA HIS A 86 -14.11 -7.37 3.13
C HIS A 86 -15.21 -7.23 4.23
N PRO A 87 -15.69 -8.32 4.85
CA PRO A 87 -16.82 -8.27 5.79
C PRO A 87 -16.66 -7.33 6.98
N LEU A 88 -15.42 -7.14 7.46
CA LEU A 88 -15.12 -6.26 8.58
C LEU A 88 -14.77 -4.83 8.13
N LEU A 89 -14.00 -4.69 7.05
CA LEU A 89 -13.43 -3.40 6.65
C LEU A 89 -14.39 -2.61 5.75
N GLY A 90 -15.34 -3.30 5.11
CA GLY A 90 -16.43 -2.72 4.35
C GLY A 90 -17.70 -2.45 5.17
N ASP A 91 -17.72 -2.79 6.45
CA ASP A 91 -18.87 -2.52 7.33
C ASP A 91 -18.87 -1.04 7.77
N PRO A 92 -19.81 -0.22 7.29
CA PRO A 92 -19.84 1.22 7.59
C PRO A 92 -20.18 1.51 9.06
N SER A 93 -20.71 0.53 9.81
CA SER A 93 -20.93 0.67 11.26
C SER A 93 -19.65 0.50 12.07
N ARG A 94 -18.54 0.10 11.43
CA ARG A 94 -17.24 -0.18 12.05
C ARG A 94 -16.11 0.63 11.46
N VAL A 95 -16.16 0.89 10.15
CA VAL A 95 -15.05 1.51 9.43
C VAL A 95 -15.57 2.63 8.52
N LEU A 96 -14.91 3.78 8.61
CA LEU A 96 -15.06 4.90 7.67
C LEU A 96 -13.85 4.91 6.72
N LEU A 97 -14.05 4.44 5.49
CA LEU A 97 -13.04 4.45 4.44
C LEU A 97 -13.07 5.76 3.65
N LEU A 98 -11.96 6.50 3.67
CA LEU A 98 -11.79 7.76 2.95
C LEU A 98 -10.59 7.67 2.00
N ALA A 99 -10.68 8.36 0.87
CA ALA A 99 -9.56 8.53 -0.05
C ALA A 99 -9.04 9.96 0.03
N CYS A 100 -7.73 10.14 -0.14
CA CYS A 100 -7.08 11.44 -0.20
C CYS A 100 -6.06 11.48 -1.33
N HIS A 101 -6.32 12.32 -2.33
CA HIS A 101 -5.44 12.51 -3.48
C HIS A 101 -5.38 13.99 -3.86
N GLY A 102 -4.24 14.43 -4.38
CA GLY A 102 -3.99 15.84 -4.70
C GLY A 102 -4.95 16.45 -5.73
N SER A 103 -5.58 15.61 -6.57
CA SER A 103 -6.57 16.03 -7.58
C SER A 103 -8.03 16.02 -7.09
N MET A 104 -8.29 15.66 -5.82
CA MET A 104 -9.65 15.64 -5.27
C MET A 104 -10.16 17.06 -4.95
N ALA A 105 -11.48 17.23 -4.93
CA ALA A 105 -12.07 18.50 -4.53
C ALA A 105 -11.76 18.79 -3.05
N SER A 106 -11.54 20.07 -2.71
CA SER A 106 -11.21 20.46 -1.34
C SER A 106 -12.29 20.08 -0.32
N SER A 107 -13.56 19.99 -0.75
CA SER A 107 -14.65 19.50 0.09
C SER A 107 -14.47 18.03 0.49
N GLU A 108 -14.01 17.18 -0.42
CA GLU A 108 -13.78 15.76 -0.15
C GLU A 108 -12.53 15.56 0.70
N GLN A 109 -11.48 16.35 0.45
CA GLN A 109 -10.28 16.33 1.27
C GLN A 109 -10.56 16.76 2.72
N ARG A 110 -11.51 17.68 2.96
CA ARG A 110 -11.85 18.12 4.31
C ARG A 110 -12.39 17.01 5.21
N LEU A 111 -13.07 16.02 4.63
CA LEU A 111 -13.65 14.90 5.37
C LEU A 111 -12.60 14.08 6.14
N ILE A 112 -11.34 14.07 5.69
CA ILE A 112 -10.27 13.32 6.37
C ILE A 112 -9.92 13.92 7.74
N PHE A 113 -10.20 15.22 7.94
CA PHE A 113 -9.95 15.93 9.20
C PHE A 113 -11.12 15.82 10.18
N GLU A 114 -12.28 15.36 9.72
CA GLU A 114 -13.43 15.15 10.58
C GLU A 114 -13.23 13.89 11.43
N LYS A 115 -13.63 13.97 12.71
CA LYS A 115 -13.58 12.83 13.62
C LYS A 115 -14.76 11.90 13.30
N PRO A 116 -14.54 10.58 13.16
CA PRO A 116 -15.65 9.64 12.96
C PRO A 116 -16.54 9.55 14.21
N GLU A 117 -17.72 8.96 14.04
CA GLU A 117 -18.59 8.60 15.18
C GLU A 117 -17.89 7.60 16.12
N ASP A 118 -18.33 7.57 17.38
CA ASP A 118 -17.74 6.70 18.40
C ASP A 118 -17.90 5.22 18.01
N GLY A 119 -16.80 4.47 18.10
CA GLY A 119 -16.75 3.07 17.72
C GLY A 119 -16.45 2.82 16.24
N ILE A 120 -16.45 3.86 15.39
CA ILE A 120 -16.07 3.76 13.98
C ILE A 120 -14.58 4.11 13.82
N ARG A 121 -13.82 3.22 13.20
CA ARG A 121 -12.42 3.47 12.84
C ARG A 121 -12.32 4.14 11.48
N LYS A 122 -11.75 5.34 11.44
CA LYS A 122 -11.38 6.02 10.20
C LYS A 122 -10.12 5.41 9.59
N ILE A 123 -10.18 5.09 8.29
CA ILE A 123 -9.04 4.64 7.48
C ILE A 123 -8.94 5.57 6.27
N VAL A 124 -7.82 6.28 6.16
CA VAL A 124 -7.55 7.23 5.07
C VAL A 124 -6.53 6.62 4.13
N LEU A 125 -6.91 6.39 2.88
CA LEU A 125 -6.03 5.94 1.80
C LEU A 125 -5.48 7.16 1.07
N ALA A 126 -4.18 7.42 1.18
CA ALA A 126 -3.53 8.62 0.69
C ALA A 126 -2.36 8.30 -0.25
N THR A 127 -1.93 9.30 -1.03
CA THR A 127 -0.66 9.26 -1.77
C THR A 127 0.38 10.11 -1.07
N ASN A 128 1.67 9.93 -1.38
CA ASN A 128 2.76 10.73 -0.81
C ASN A 128 2.67 12.24 -1.14
N ILE A 129 1.80 12.66 -2.07
CA ILE A 129 1.46 14.08 -2.23
C ILE A 129 0.86 14.67 -0.93
N ALA A 130 0.31 13.82 -0.06
CA ALA A 130 -0.15 14.16 1.29
C ALA A 130 0.98 14.24 2.35
N GLU A 131 2.15 13.66 2.09
CA GLU A 131 3.23 13.45 3.07
C GLU A 131 3.79 14.77 3.62
N THR A 132 3.79 15.84 2.80
CA THR A 132 4.36 17.13 3.17
C THR A 132 3.38 18.14 3.77
N SER A 133 2.09 17.80 3.93
CA SER A 133 1.10 18.79 4.42
C SER A 133 -0.16 18.24 5.10
N ILE A 134 -0.30 16.93 5.28
CA ILE A 134 -1.49 16.35 5.93
C ILE A 134 -1.17 15.95 7.37
N THR A 135 -1.66 16.75 8.31
CA THR A 135 -1.70 16.39 9.74
C THR A 135 -3.15 16.06 10.09
N ILE A 136 -3.44 14.78 10.32
CA ILE A 136 -4.76 14.31 10.76
C ILE A 136 -4.63 13.96 12.23
N ASP A 137 -5.25 14.77 13.09
CA ASP A 137 -5.02 14.76 14.55
C ASP A 137 -5.28 13.41 15.23
N ASP A 138 -6.22 12.61 14.69
CA ASP A 138 -6.61 11.33 15.27
C ASP A 138 -5.89 10.11 14.67
N VAL A 139 -4.90 10.31 13.79
CA VAL A 139 -4.07 9.22 13.26
C VAL A 139 -3.13 8.68 14.32
N VAL A 140 -3.19 7.36 14.53
CA VAL A 140 -2.34 6.61 15.49
C VAL A 140 -1.50 5.56 14.79
N PHE A 141 -1.92 5.11 13.61
CA PHE A 141 -1.25 4.09 12.82
C PHE A 141 -0.97 4.60 11.42
N VAL A 142 0.24 4.33 10.93
CA VAL A 142 0.63 4.60 9.54
C VAL A 142 1.03 3.27 8.90
N VAL A 143 0.46 2.98 7.74
CA VAL A 143 0.78 1.81 6.92
C VAL A 143 1.31 2.31 5.59
N ASP A 144 2.58 2.10 5.31
CA ASP A 144 3.19 2.46 4.03
C ASP A 144 3.41 1.20 3.18
N CYS A 145 2.97 1.24 1.92
CA CYS A 145 3.25 0.17 0.95
C CYS A 145 4.73 0.13 0.54
N GLY A 146 5.53 1.14 0.91
CA GLY A 146 6.98 1.20 0.72
C GLY A 146 7.41 1.38 -0.73
N LYS A 147 6.48 1.77 -1.61
CA LYS A 147 6.70 1.88 -3.05
C LYS A 147 6.40 3.27 -3.56
N VAL A 148 7.11 3.64 -4.62
CA VAL A 148 6.84 4.82 -5.43
C VAL A 148 6.72 4.40 -6.90
N LYS A 149 5.86 5.10 -7.65
CA LYS A 149 5.71 4.87 -9.10
C LYS A 149 6.79 5.67 -9.83
N GLU A 150 7.71 4.99 -10.49
CA GLU A 150 8.72 5.60 -11.35
C GLU A 150 8.33 5.46 -12.82
N THR A 151 8.40 6.58 -13.54
CA THR A 151 8.23 6.62 -15.00
C THR A 151 9.61 6.69 -15.63
N SER A 152 10.03 5.64 -16.33
CA SER A 152 11.25 5.62 -17.13
C SER A 152 10.96 5.84 -18.61
N TYR A 153 11.74 6.71 -19.25
CA TYR A 153 11.69 6.94 -20.70
C TYR A 153 12.81 6.18 -21.40
N ASP A 154 12.45 5.27 -22.30
CA ASP A 154 13.39 4.62 -23.20
C ASP A 154 13.46 5.44 -24.50
N ALA A 155 14.54 6.23 -24.64
CA ALA A 155 14.77 7.08 -25.79
C ALA A 155 15.01 6.30 -27.10
N LEU A 156 15.47 5.04 -27.02
CA LEU A 156 15.72 4.22 -28.21
C LEU A 156 14.41 3.69 -28.79
N ASN A 157 13.45 3.37 -27.92
CA ASN A 157 12.15 2.82 -28.29
C ASN A 157 11.02 3.88 -28.26
N ASN A 158 11.34 5.13 -27.95
CA ASN A 158 10.40 6.23 -27.72
C ASN A 158 9.19 5.80 -26.85
N THR A 159 9.46 5.02 -25.80
CA THR A 159 8.43 4.36 -24.99
C THR A 159 8.56 4.78 -23.53
N LEU A 160 7.44 5.11 -22.91
CA LEU A 160 7.32 5.32 -21.47
C LEU A 160 6.97 4.00 -20.78
N THR A 161 7.70 3.67 -19.71
CA THR A 161 7.45 2.48 -18.89
C THR A 161 7.25 2.90 -17.44
N ASN A 162 6.21 2.38 -16.80
CA ASN A 162 5.90 2.66 -15.40
C ASN A 162 6.26 1.42 -14.57
N ASN A 163 7.18 1.58 -13.63
CA ASN A 163 7.58 0.53 -12.69
C ASN A 163 7.39 1.02 -11.24
N PHE A 164 7.39 0.09 -10.28
CA PHE A 164 7.49 0.44 -8.87
C PHE A 164 8.94 0.35 -8.41
N SER A 165 9.38 1.35 -7.65
CA SER A 165 10.66 1.34 -6.93
C SER A 165 10.42 1.55 -5.44
N SER A 166 11.43 1.27 -4.61
CA SER A 166 11.38 1.53 -3.17
C SER A 166 11.45 3.03 -2.90
N VAL A 167 10.72 3.50 -1.89
CA VAL A 167 10.97 4.83 -1.35
C VAL A 167 12.41 4.88 -0.78
N PRO A 168 13.27 5.82 -1.21
CA PRO A 168 14.63 5.93 -0.70
C PRO A 168 14.61 6.18 0.82
N THR A 169 15.31 5.36 1.58
CA THR A 169 15.58 5.62 3.00
C THR A 169 16.73 6.61 3.09
N THR A 170 16.54 7.68 3.88
CA THR A 170 17.57 8.72 4.10
C THR A 170 18.57 8.28 5.16
#